data_AF-X1VFN3-F1
#
_entry.id   AF-X1VFN3-F1
#
_cell.length_a   1.000
_cell.length_b   1.000
_cell.length_c   1.000
_cell.angle_alpha   90.00
_cell.angle_beta   90.00
_cell.angle_gamma   90.00
#
_symmetry.space_group_name_H-M   'P 1'
#
loop_
_entity.id
_entity.type
_entity.pdbx_description
1 polymer ?
#
loop_
_entity_poly.entity_id
_entity_poly.type
_entity_poly.pdbx_seq_one_letter_code
_entity_poly.pdbx_strand_id
1 'polypeptide(L)'
;MELIKKTTGQVVDLDEIEIRDDETFRLISEGKTTGVFQLESSGMKELLRNLKPGSFEDIVASVALYRPGPLGSNMVDDFIKRKHGETKITSTLPQLEEILTETYGVIVYQEQVMRIAQVLANYTLAEADLLREAISKKKAEEMARQKKRFLAGTAQNNLDSNKARHVFELIEKFGGYGFNKSHSVAYAMIAYQTAYLKAHYPVQFMAALLTEDMGSQDKTIKNIAE
;
A
#
# COMPACT_ATOMS: atom_id res chain seq x y z
N MET A 1 -18.02 -11.46 -15.12
CA MET A 1 -19.42 -11.08 -14.84
C MET A 1 -20.42 -11.74 -15.79
N GLU A 2 -20.27 -11.63 -17.11
CA GLU A 2 -21.19 -12.27 -18.07
C GLU A 2 -21.38 -13.78 -17.84
N LEU A 3 -20.28 -14.51 -17.59
CA LEU A 3 -20.32 -15.93 -17.27
C LEU A 3 -21.11 -16.23 -15.98
N ILE A 4 -21.05 -15.36 -14.97
CA ILE A 4 -21.80 -15.50 -13.71
C ILE A 4 -23.29 -15.40 -14.00
N LYS A 5 -23.71 -14.33 -14.70
CA LYS A 5 -25.11 -14.14 -15.11
C LYS A 5 -25.64 -15.31 -15.93
N LYS A 6 -24.86 -15.80 -16.90
CA LYS A 6 -25.26 -16.91 -17.76
C LYS A 6 -25.41 -18.24 -17.01
N THR A 7 -24.55 -18.51 -16.03
CA THR A 7 -24.50 -19.82 -15.35
C THR A 7 -25.31 -19.87 -14.05
N THR A 8 -25.53 -18.73 -13.39
CA THR A 8 -26.21 -18.65 -12.08
C THR A 8 -27.48 -17.81 -12.10
N GLY A 9 -27.69 -16.98 -13.14
CA GLY A 9 -28.74 -15.97 -13.18
C GLY A 9 -28.45 -14.71 -12.35
N GLN A 10 -27.40 -14.71 -11.53
CA GLN A 10 -27.04 -13.58 -10.66
C GLN A 10 -26.37 -12.45 -11.46
N VAL A 11 -26.72 -11.21 -11.13
CA VAL A 11 -26.05 -10.00 -11.63
C VAL A 11 -25.16 -9.49 -10.51
N VAL A 12 -23.87 -9.41 -10.78
CA VAL A 12 -22.88 -8.88 -9.83
C VAL A 12 -22.61 -7.43 -10.20
N ASP A 13 -22.84 -6.53 -9.26
CA ASP A 13 -22.38 -5.15 -9.33
C ASP A 13 -21.09 -5.02 -8.50
N LEU A 14 -20.00 -4.60 -9.14
CA LEU A 14 -18.70 -4.46 -8.49
C LEU A 14 -18.59 -3.18 -7.65
N ASP A 15 -19.49 -2.22 -7.85
CA ASP A 15 -19.54 -1.00 -7.05
C ASP A 15 -20.27 -1.21 -5.72
N GLU A 16 -21.03 -2.31 -5.59
CA GLU A 16 -21.81 -2.66 -4.40
C GLU A 16 -21.17 -3.79 -3.56
N ILE A 17 -20.01 -4.33 -3.94
CA ILE A 17 -19.37 -5.40 -3.15
C ILE A 17 -18.91 -4.89 -1.78
N GLU A 18 -19.08 -5.72 -0.76
CA GLU A 18 -18.60 -5.40 0.58
C GLU A 18 -17.06 -5.34 0.59
N ILE A 19 -16.49 -4.24 1.07
CA ILE A 19 -15.03 -4.02 1.15
C ILE A 19 -14.37 -4.75 2.35
N ARG A 20 -15.13 -5.58 3.06
CA ARG A 20 -14.72 -6.32 4.26
C ARG A 20 -15.11 -7.81 4.19
N ASP A 21 -14.93 -8.42 3.03
CA ASP A 21 -15.28 -9.82 2.81
C ASP A 21 -14.15 -10.76 3.24
N ASP A 22 -14.45 -11.63 4.22
CA ASP A 22 -13.48 -12.54 4.84
C ASP A 22 -12.91 -13.55 3.84
N GLU A 23 -13.73 -14.05 2.90
CA GLU A 23 -13.31 -15.03 1.90
C GLU A 23 -12.30 -14.44 0.90
N THR A 24 -12.50 -13.18 0.52
CA THR A 24 -11.57 -12.43 -0.32
C THR A 24 -10.23 -12.23 0.38
N PHE A 25 -10.23 -11.79 1.64
CA PHE A 25 -8.99 -11.62 2.40
C PHE A 25 -8.28 -12.95 2.66
N ARG A 26 -9.02 -14.03 2.90
CA ARG A 26 -8.47 -15.37 3.05
C ARG A 26 -7.76 -15.83 1.78
N LEU A 27 -8.39 -15.68 0.61
CA LEU A 27 -7.78 -15.99 -0.68
C LEU A 27 -6.48 -15.21 -0.91
N ILE A 28 -6.49 -13.91 -0.61
CA ILE A 28 -5.32 -13.03 -0.74
C ILE A 28 -4.21 -13.46 0.23
N SER A 29 -4.56 -13.70 1.50
CA SER A 29 -3.63 -14.09 2.57
C SER A 29 -3.01 -15.47 2.35
N GLU A 30 -3.71 -16.38 1.69
CA GLU A 30 -3.17 -17.69 1.29
C GLU A 30 -2.23 -17.58 0.06
N GLY A 31 -2.17 -16.41 -0.59
CA GLY A 31 -1.40 -16.17 -1.81
C GLY A 31 -1.98 -16.88 -3.03
N LYS A 32 -3.28 -17.22 -3.01
CA LYS A 32 -4.03 -17.87 -4.10
C LYS A 32 -4.46 -16.85 -5.16
N THR A 33 -3.54 -15.97 -5.55
CA THR A 33 -3.80 -14.77 -6.36
C THR A 33 -3.39 -14.93 -7.83
N THR A 34 -3.27 -16.15 -8.36
CA THR A 34 -3.16 -16.36 -9.82
C THR A 34 -4.33 -15.71 -10.54
N GLY A 35 -4.07 -14.94 -11.60
CA GLY A 35 -5.06 -14.13 -12.31
C GLY A 35 -5.59 -12.91 -11.56
N VAL A 36 -5.17 -12.65 -10.31
CA VAL A 36 -5.59 -11.46 -9.56
C VAL A 36 -4.70 -10.29 -9.91
N PHE A 37 -5.30 -9.21 -10.41
CA PHE A 37 -4.61 -7.99 -10.84
C PHE A 37 -3.63 -7.48 -9.77
N GLN A 38 -2.40 -7.13 -10.18
CA GLN A 38 -1.26 -6.71 -9.34
C GLN A 38 -0.73 -7.74 -8.32
N LEU A 39 -1.50 -8.78 -7.97
CA LEU A 39 -1.20 -9.68 -6.85
C LEU A 39 -0.61 -11.03 -7.27
N GLU A 40 -0.36 -11.25 -8.56
CA GLU A 40 -0.11 -12.57 -9.13
C GLU A 40 1.37 -13.04 -9.10
N SER A 41 2.34 -12.11 -9.03
CA SER A 41 3.76 -12.49 -9.11
C SER A 41 4.18 -13.35 -7.92
N SER A 42 5.18 -14.22 -8.11
CA SER A 42 5.62 -15.17 -7.08
C SER A 42 6.04 -14.49 -5.78
N GLY A 43 6.83 -13.42 -5.86
CA GLY A 43 7.25 -12.68 -4.68
C GLY A 43 6.12 -11.82 -4.07
N MET A 44 5.16 -11.36 -4.87
CA MET A 44 3.97 -10.68 -4.31
C MET A 44 3.13 -11.68 -3.51
N LYS A 45 2.91 -12.88 -4.04
CA LYS A 45 2.25 -13.97 -3.30
C LYS A 45 2.95 -14.30 -1.98
N GLU A 46 4.28 -14.29 -1.98
CA GLU A 46 5.06 -14.50 -0.75
C GLU A 46 4.89 -13.35 0.24
N LEU A 47 4.95 -12.10 -0.24
CA LEU A 47 4.65 -10.93 0.58
C LEU A 47 3.26 -11.04 1.22
N LEU A 48 2.23 -11.38 0.43
CA LEU A 48 0.86 -11.49 0.91
C LEU A 48 0.70 -12.61 1.97
N ARG A 49 1.36 -13.76 1.78
CA ARG A 49 1.37 -14.84 2.78
C ARG A 49 2.01 -14.43 4.10
N ASN A 50 3.08 -13.65 4.03
CA ASN A 50 3.76 -13.14 5.21
C ASN A 50 2.97 -12.00 5.88
N LEU A 51 2.38 -11.11 5.08
CA LEU A 51 1.61 -9.96 5.55
C LEU A 51 0.23 -10.33 6.08
N LYS A 52 -0.41 -11.36 5.53
CA LYS A 52 -1.79 -11.79 5.80
C LYS A 52 -2.80 -10.62 5.79
N PRO A 53 -3.06 -9.96 4.63
CA PRO A 53 -4.02 -8.87 4.54
C PRO A 53 -5.37 -9.20 5.19
N GLY A 54 -5.81 -8.36 6.13
CA GLY A 54 -7.11 -8.49 6.81
C GLY A 54 -7.95 -7.22 6.72
N SER A 55 -7.51 -6.26 5.92
CA SER A 55 -8.17 -4.98 5.66
C SER A 55 -7.88 -4.53 4.23
N PHE A 56 -8.70 -3.63 3.70
CA PHE A 56 -8.45 -3.05 2.39
C PHE A 56 -7.13 -2.27 2.36
N GLU A 57 -6.83 -1.54 3.44
CA GLU A 57 -5.60 -0.77 3.62
C GLU A 57 -4.34 -1.65 3.53
N ASP A 58 -4.39 -2.91 3.95
CA ASP A 58 -3.29 -3.85 3.76
C ASP A 58 -3.02 -4.15 2.29
N ILE A 59 -4.06 -4.23 1.46
CA ILE A 59 -3.92 -4.43 0.01
C ILE A 59 -3.32 -3.19 -0.62
N VAL A 60 -3.81 -2.01 -0.23
CA VAL A 60 -3.27 -0.70 -0.64
C VAL A 60 -1.78 -0.61 -0.30
N ALA A 61 -1.38 -1.02 0.91
CA ALA A 61 0.01 -1.04 1.33
C ALA A 61 0.82 -2.08 0.55
N SER A 62 0.28 -3.27 0.29
CA SER A 62 0.98 -4.33 -0.46
C SER A 62 1.41 -3.85 -1.85
N VAL A 63 0.51 -3.15 -2.56
CA VAL A 63 0.78 -2.57 -3.88
C VAL A 63 1.90 -1.52 -3.81
N ALA A 64 1.95 -0.72 -2.75
CA ALA A 64 3.00 0.28 -2.55
C ALA A 64 4.36 -0.34 -2.14
N LEU A 65 4.33 -1.39 -1.31
CA LEU A 65 5.51 -2.01 -0.70
C LEU A 65 6.22 -3.00 -1.63
N TYR A 66 5.51 -3.68 -2.54
CA TYR A 66 6.13 -4.66 -3.44
C TYR A 66 6.86 -4.00 -4.61
N ARG A 67 7.95 -3.27 -4.30
CA ARG A 67 8.78 -2.55 -5.26
C ARG A 67 10.27 -2.70 -4.87
N PRO A 68 11.22 -2.54 -5.80
CA PRO A 68 12.64 -2.72 -5.49
C PRO A 68 13.16 -1.84 -4.34
N GLY A 69 12.62 -0.63 -4.19
CA GLY A 69 13.01 0.31 -3.12
C GLY A 69 12.66 -0.21 -1.72
N PRO A 70 11.38 -0.41 -1.37
CA PRO A 70 10.99 -0.95 -0.08
C PRO A 70 11.53 -2.37 0.18
N LEU A 71 11.51 -3.26 -0.82
CA LEU A 71 12.00 -4.65 -0.68
C LEU A 71 13.50 -4.74 -0.39
N GLY A 72 14.29 -3.78 -0.90
CA GLY A 72 15.72 -3.69 -0.61
C GLY A 72 16.05 -3.09 0.76
N SER A 73 15.03 -2.82 1.59
CA SER A 73 15.18 -2.21 2.92
C SER A 73 14.44 -3.04 3.98
N ASN A 74 14.77 -2.83 5.25
CA ASN A 74 14.06 -3.47 6.36
C ASN A 74 12.60 -2.98 6.54
N MET A 75 12.11 -2.09 5.66
CA MET A 75 10.78 -1.49 5.76
C MET A 75 9.66 -2.53 5.73
N VAL A 76 9.73 -3.49 4.80
CA VAL A 76 8.67 -4.50 4.62
C VAL A 76 8.61 -5.42 5.83
N ASP A 77 9.76 -5.86 6.32
CA ASP A 77 9.85 -6.69 7.53
C ASP A 77 9.34 -5.96 8.77
N ASP A 78 9.72 -4.69 8.95
CA ASP A 78 9.22 -3.86 10.06
C ASP A 78 7.70 -3.67 9.98
N PHE A 79 7.16 -3.45 8.78
CA PHE A 79 5.72 -3.32 8.55
C PHE A 79 4.98 -4.61 8.96
N ILE A 80 5.46 -5.77 8.50
CA ILE A 80 4.86 -7.09 8.80
C ILE A 80 4.94 -7.39 10.31
N LYS A 81 6.11 -7.23 10.93
CA LYS A 81 6.29 -7.48 12.37
C LYS A 81 5.40 -6.60 13.24
N ARG A 82 5.26 -5.32 12.87
CA ARG A 82 4.39 -4.39 13.59
C ARG A 82 2.91 -4.72 13.41
N LYS A 83 2.50 -5.11 12.21
CA LYS A 83 1.16 -5.62 11.95
C LYS A 83 0.83 -6.83 12.82
N HIS A 84 1.74 -7.80 12.91
CA HIS A 84 1.55 -9.00 13.73
C HIS A 84 1.75 -8.79 15.23
N GLY A 85 2.08 -7.56 15.66
CA GLY A 85 2.32 -7.23 17.07
C GLY A 85 3.63 -7.78 17.64
N GLU A 86 4.51 -8.30 16.79
CA GLU A 86 5.85 -8.80 17.17
C GLU A 86 6.79 -7.65 17.53
N THR A 87 6.58 -6.48 16.92
CA THR A 87 7.30 -5.24 17.23
C THR A 87 6.31 -4.17 17.68
N LYS A 88 6.58 -3.52 18.81
CA LYS A 88 5.74 -2.42 19.31
C LYS A 88 5.75 -1.25 18.33
N ILE A 89 4.57 -0.77 17.96
CA ILE A 89 4.42 0.48 17.20
C ILE A 89 4.68 1.63 18.18
N THR A 90 5.90 2.15 18.19
CA THR A 90 6.26 3.34 18.98
C THR A 90 6.26 4.57 18.10
N SER A 91 5.34 5.49 18.37
CA SER A 91 5.34 6.77 17.70
C SER A 91 6.37 7.72 18.32
N THR A 92 7.23 8.32 17.49
CA THR A 92 8.23 9.30 17.94
C THR A 92 7.55 10.53 18.58
N LEU A 93 6.41 10.92 18.03
CA LEU A 93 5.58 12.05 18.46
C LEU A 93 4.10 11.64 18.43
N PRO A 94 3.29 11.95 19.46
CA PRO A 94 1.87 11.56 19.50
C PRO A 94 1.09 11.97 18.24
N GLN A 95 1.41 13.13 17.68
CA GLN A 95 0.77 13.67 16.47
C GLN A 95 0.94 12.80 15.22
N LEU A 96 1.91 11.87 15.22
CA LEU A 96 2.12 10.94 14.11
C LEU A 96 1.23 9.70 14.18
N GLU A 97 0.64 9.39 15.34
CA GLU A 97 -0.11 8.15 15.55
C GLU A 97 -1.25 8.06 14.55
N GLU A 98 -2.12 9.07 14.49
CA GLU A 98 -3.25 9.11 13.56
C GLU A 98 -2.81 8.98 12.08
N ILE A 99 -1.70 9.64 11.71
CA ILE A 99 -1.22 9.68 10.31
C ILE A 99 -0.66 8.33 9.86
N LEU A 100 -0.04 7.59 10.78
CA LEU A 100 0.71 6.36 10.47
C LEU A 100 0.01 5.09 10.98
N THR A 101 -1.17 5.20 11.58
CA THR A 101 -1.92 4.04 12.13
C THR A 101 -2.20 3.00 11.04
N GLU A 102 -2.68 3.44 9.88
CA GLU A 102 -3.03 2.55 8.75
C GLU A 102 -1.81 1.84 8.15
N THR A 103 -0.60 2.30 8.45
CA THR A 103 0.67 1.75 7.95
C THR A 103 1.57 1.27 9.09
N TYR A 104 0.99 0.96 10.24
CA TYR A 104 1.70 0.40 11.40
C TYR A 104 2.92 1.23 11.81
N GLY A 105 2.82 2.56 11.77
CA GLY A 105 3.90 3.48 12.14
C GLY A 105 5.01 3.64 11.10
N VAL A 106 4.80 3.18 9.86
CA VAL A 106 5.77 3.26 8.75
C VAL A 106 5.32 4.32 7.75
N ILE A 107 6.21 5.20 7.29
CA ILE A 107 5.87 6.17 6.23
C ILE A 107 5.93 5.46 4.87
N VAL A 108 4.78 5.23 4.26
CA VAL A 108 4.65 4.51 2.97
C VAL A 108 4.21 5.45 1.84
N TYR A 109 3.40 6.47 2.17
CA TYR A 109 2.76 7.32 1.17
C TYR A 109 3.27 8.76 1.14
N GLN A 110 3.22 9.38 -0.04
CA GLN A 110 3.54 10.79 -0.25
C GLN A 110 2.60 11.69 0.55
N GLU A 111 1.32 11.33 0.59
CA GLU A 111 0.28 12.02 1.32
C GLU A 111 0.54 12.00 2.84
N GLN A 112 1.16 10.93 3.37
CA GLN A 112 1.58 10.90 4.77
C GLN A 112 2.69 11.93 5.03
N VAL A 113 3.71 12.01 4.17
CA VAL A 113 4.77 13.03 4.31
C VAL A 113 4.19 14.44 4.30
N MET A 114 3.27 14.72 3.38
CA MET A 114 2.61 16.01 3.31
C MET A 114 1.84 16.31 4.59
N ARG A 115 1.06 15.35 5.10
CA ARG A 115 0.29 15.50 6.33
C ARG A 115 1.18 15.69 7.56
N ILE A 116 2.31 14.98 7.65
CA ILE A 116 3.30 15.15 8.72
C ILE A 116 3.85 16.57 8.72
N ALA A 117 4.20 17.12 7.55
CA ALA A 117 4.71 18.48 7.45
C ALA A 117 3.67 19.53 7.87
N GLN A 118 2.40 19.34 7.50
CA GLN A 118 1.31 20.21 7.92
C GLN A 118 1.12 20.19 9.43
N VAL A 119 1.01 19.00 10.02
CA VAL A 119 0.68 18.82 11.43
C VAL A 119 1.85 19.19 12.35
N LEU A 120 3.07 18.80 11.99
CA LEU A 120 4.23 19.06 12.85
C LEU A 120 4.85 20.43 12.64
N ALA A 121 4.85 20.95 11.42
CA ALA A 121 5.65 22.12 11.04
C ALA A 121 4.86 23.28 10.42
N ASN A 122 3.53 23.26 10.53
CA ASN A 122 2.62 24.30 10.02
C ASN A 122 2.85 24.60 8.54
N TYR A 123 3.09 23.56 7.74
CA TYR A 123 3.12 23.71 6.29
C TYR A 123 1.70 23.96 5.78
N THR A 124 1.56 24.84 4.80
CA THR A 124 0.40 24.86 3.91
C THR A 124 0.42 23.63 2.99
N LEU A 125 -0.69 23.32 2.33
CA LEU A 125 -0.72 22.22 1.35
C LEU A 125 0.29 22.45 0.21
N ALA A 126 0.43 23.70 -0.26
CA ALA A 126 1.39 24.07 -1.29
C ALA A 126 2.85 23.88 -0.83
N GLU A 127 3.19 24.30 0.39
CA GLU A 127 4.53 24.05 0.94
C GLU A 127 4.80 22.55 1.11
N ALA A 128 3.79 21.77 1.52
CA ALA A 128 3.93 20.33 1.72
C ALA A 128 4.18 19.60 0.40
N ASP A 129 3.57 20.06 -0.69
CA ASP A 129 3.84 19.54 -2.03
C ASP A 129 5.27 19.89 -2.50
N LEU A 130 5.78 21.10 -2.20
CA LEU A 130 7.18 21.45 -2.47
C LEU A 130 8.17 20.52 -1.73
N LEU A 131 7.87 20.16 -0.47
CA LEU A 131 8.65 19.16 0.26
C LEU A 131 8.60 17.80 -0.43
N ARG A 132 7.42 17.32 -0.81
CA ARG A 132 7.23 16.04 -1.54
C ARG A 132 8.02 16.01 -2.85
N GLU A 133 8.02 17.12 -3.59
CA GLU A 133 8.83 17.25 -4.81
C GLU A 133 10.33 17.21 -4.54
N ALA A 134 10.80 17.94 -3.52
CA ALA A 134 12.21 17.98 -3.14
C ALA A 134 12.76 16.58 -2.83
N ILE A 135 11.96 15.79 -2.09
CA ILE A 135 12.22 14.40 -1.75
C ILE A 135 12.36 13.54 -3.00
N SER A 136 11.42 13.68 -3.95
CA SER A 136 11.40 12.89 -5.19
C SER A 136 12.57 13.24 -6.12
N LYS A 137 12.95 14.52 -6.18
CA LYS A 137 14.05 15.02 -7.03
C LYS A 137 15.43 14.83 -6.41
N LYS A 138 15.53 14.42 -5.14
CA LYS A 138 16.79 14.18 -4.39
C LYS A 138 17.80 15.34 -4.48
N LYS A 139 17.33 16.59 -4.57
CA LYS A 139 18.20 17.77 -4.63
C LYS A 139 18.67 18.12 -3.22
N ALA A 140 19.95 17.88 -2.93
CA ALA A 140 20.52 18.06 -1.59
C ALA A 140 20.31 19.48 -1.02
N GLU A 141 20.49 20.51 -1.84
CA GLU A 141 20.28 21.91 -1.43
C GLU A 141 18.82 22.19 -1.05
N GLU A 142 17.87 21.69 -1.84
CA GLU A 142 16.45 21.88 -1.56
C GLU A 142 16.03 21.09 -0.32
N MET A 143 16.51 19.86 -0.16
CA MET A 143 16.27 19.09 1.06
C MET A 143 16.81 19.78 2.31
N ALA A 144 17.99 20.39 2.24
CA ALA A 144 18.55 21.16 3.35
C ALA A 144 17.70 22.41 3.67
N ARG A 145 17.15 23.10 2.65
CA ARG A 145 16.19 24.21 2.85
C ARG A 145 14.92 23.73 3.52
N GLN A 146 14.36 22.62 3.04
CA GLN A 146 13.17 22.01 3.61
C GLN A 146 13.39 21.54 5.05
N LYS A 147 14.56 20.98 5.37
CA LYS A 147 14.93 20.59 6.74
C LYS A 147 14.91 21.76 7.69
N LYS A 148 15.51 22.89 7.29
CA LYS A 148 15.50 24.13 8.09
C LYS A 148 14.09 24.66 8.29
N ARG A 149 13.27 24.69 7.22
CA ARG A 149 11.88 25.15 7.28
C ARG A 149 11.00 24.25 8.16
N PHE A 150 11.17 22.94 8.07
CA PHE A 150 10.48 21.96 8.90
C PHE A 150 10.82 22.15 10.38
N LEU A 151 12.11 22.18 10.72
CA LEU A 151 12.55 22.33 12.12
C LEU A 151 12.10 23.66 12.73
N ALA A 152 12.12 24.76 11.97
CA ALA A 152 11.58 26.04 12.40
C ALA A 152 10.08 25.97 12.72
N GLY A 153 9.30 25.29 11.86
CA GLY A 153 7.88 25.05 12.10
C GLY A 153 7.61 24.19 13.33
N THR A 154 8.37 23.10 13.51
CA THR A 154 8.23 22.25 14.70
C THR A 154 8.57 22.98 16.00
N ALA A 155 9.52 23.93 15.95
CA ALA A 155 9.87 24.76 17.10
C ALA A 155 8.72 25.72 17.48
N GLN A 156 8.02 26.29 16.49
CA GLN A 156 6.82 27.11 16.75
C GLN A 156 5.70 26.28 17.41
N ASN A 157 5.65 24.98 17.13
CA ASN A 157 4.73 24.04 17.76
C ASN A 157 5.26 23.45 19.08
N ASN A 158 6.36 23.97 19.63
CA ASN A 158 7.00 23.53 20.87
C ASN A 158 7.32 22.02 20.91
N LEU A 159 7.64 21.43 19.77
CA LEU A 159 8.02 20.02 19.68
C LEU A 159 9.49 19.82 20.06
N ASP A 160 9.79 18.67 20.66
CA ASP A 160 11.16 18.29 20.99
C ASP A 160 12.04 18.25 19.72
N SER A 161 13.14 19.00 19.75
CA SER A 161 14.00 19.19 18.57
C SER A 161 14.68 17.91 18.10
N ASN A 162 14.97 16.97 19.00
CA ASN A 162 15.62 15.70 18.65
C ASN A 162 14.62 14.77 17.97
N LYS A 163 13.40 14.69 18.51
CA LYS A 163 12.29 13.96 17.92
C LYS A 163 11.92 14.53 16.55
N ALA A 164 11.79 15.85 16.41
CA ALA A 164 11.51 16.50 15.13
C ALA A 164 12.59 16.22 14.08
N ARG A 165 13.87 16.28 14.47
CA ARG A 165 14.99 15.92 13.58
C ARG A 165 14.91 14.47 13.13
N HIS A 166 14.63 13.55 14.06
CA HIS A 166 14.48 12.14 13.74
C HIS A 166 13.32 11.89 12.75
N VAL A 167 12.18 12.56 12.93
CA VAL A 167 11.06 12.46 11.98
C VAL A 167 11.46 12.96 10.59
N PHE A 168 12.19 14.07 10.50
CA PHE A 168 12.66 14.56 9.21
C PHE A 168 13.65 13.57 8.56
N GLU A 169 14.51 12.90 9.32
CA GLU A 169 15.39 11.85 8.78
C GLU A 169 14.60 10.65 8.21
N LEU A 170 13.47 10.29 8.82
CA LEU A 170 12.57 9.27 8.27
C LEU A 170 11.96 9.73 6.94
N ILE A 171 11.57 11.01 6.84
CA ILE A 171 11.09 11.63 5.59
C ILE A 171 12.19 11.66 4.51
N GLU A 172 13.44 11.97 4.88
CA GLU A 172 14.58 11.94 3.95
C GLU A 172 14.82 10.53 3.41
N LYS A 173 14.77 9.51 4.27
CA LYS A 173 14.90 8.09 3.87
C LYS A 173 13.76 7.65 2.96
N PHE A 174 12.55 8.15 3.19
CA PHE A 174 11.36 7.86 2.37
C PHE A 174 11.53 8.22 0.89
N GLY A 175 12.31 9.26 0.56
CA GLY A 175 12.48 9.72 -0.83
C GLY A 175 13.07 8.71 -1.81
N GLY A 176 13.60 7.59 -1.32
CA GLY A 176 14.03 6.48 -2.16
C GLY A 176 12.89 5.59 -2.68
N TYR A 177 11.73 5.58 -2.03
CA TYR A 177 10.74 4.50 -2.23
C TYR A 177 9.27 4.89 -2.01
N GLY A 178 8.98 6.12 -1.61
CA GLY A 178 7.63 6.60 -1.39
C GLY A 178 6.66 6.41 -2.56
N PHE A 179 5.40 6.16 -2.24
CA PHE A 179 4.36 5.90 -3.23
C PHE A 179 3.18 6.87 -3.14
N ASN A 180 2.48 7.08 -4.25
CA ASN A 180 1.26 7.88 -4.25
C ASN A 180 0.09 7.03 -3.76
N LYS A 181 -0.54 7.41 -2.65
CA LYS A 181 -1.63 6.65 -2.03
C LYS A 181 -2.83 6.54 -2.96
N SER A 182 -3.19 7.63 -3.61
CA SER A 182 -4.38 7.69 -4.49
C SER A 182 -4.31 6.66 -5.62
N HIS A 183 -3.14 6.52 -6.24
CA HIS A 183 -2.89 5.48 -7.25
C HIS A 183 -2.96 4.07 -6.65
N SER A 184 -2.35 3.87 -5.47
CA SER A 184 -2.38 2.58 -4.76
C SER A 184 -3.81 2.16 -4.40
N VAL A 185 -4.66 3.08 -3.96
CA VAL A 185 -6.06 2.83 -3.61
C VAL A 185 -6.87 2.40 -4.83
N ALA A 186 -6.74 3.11 -5.95
CA ALA A 186 -7.45 2.77 -7.17
C ALA A 186 -7.07 1.37 -7.69
N TYR A 187 -5.79 1.02 -7.64
CA TYR A 187 -5.30 -0.28 -8.10
C TYR A 187 -5.67 -1.41 -7.11
N ALA A 188 -5.61 -1.13 -5.81
CA ALA A 188 -6.05 -2.06 -4.78
C ALA A 188 -7.55 -2.37 -4.90
N MET A 189 -8.38 -1.41 -5.33
CA MET A 189 -9.80 -1.66 -5.58
C MET A 189 -10.00 -2.69 -6.70
N ILE A 190 -9.30 -2.53 -7.83
CA ILE A 190 -9.36 -3.50 -8.93
C ILE A 190 -8.83 -4.87 -8.46
N ALA A 191 -7.73 -4.89 -7.70
CA ALA A 191 -7.17 -6.12 -7.15
C ALA A 191 -8.17 -6.82 -6.21
N TYR A 192 -8.83 -6.06 -5.33
CA TYR A 192 -9.85 -6.57 -4.41
C TYR A 192 -11.07 -7.10 -5.16
N GLN A 193 -11.63 -6.35 -6.11
CA GLN A 193 -12.74 -6.80 -6.95
C GLN A 193 -12.39 -8.07 -7.73
N THR A 194 -11.16 -8.16 -8.25
CA THR A 194 -10.69 -9.35 -8.97
C THR A 194 -10.56 -10.55 -8.03
N ALA A 195 -10.01 -10.34 -6.83
CA ALA A 195 -9.89 -11.38 -5.80
C ALA A 195 -11.28 -11.85 -5.31
N TYR A 196 -12.21 -10.92 -5.12
CA TYR A 196 -13.60 -11.20 -4.75
C TYR A 196 -14.28 -12.11 -5.77
N LEU A 197 -14.16 -11.77 -7.07
CA LEU A 197 -14.68 -12.62 -8.13
C LEU A 197 -14.05 -14.01 -8.13
N LYS A 198 -12.75 -14.12 -7.85
CA LYS A 198 -12.07 -15.43 -7.73
C LYS A 198 -12.53 -16.23 -6.51
N ALA A 199 -12.75 -15.56 -5.37
CA ALA A 199 -13.17 -16.20 -4.12
C ALA A 199 -14.59 -16.77 -4.23
N HIS A 200 -15.52 -15.99 -4.79
CA HIS A 200 -16.95 -16.32 -4.81
C HIS A 200 -17.43 -16.99 -6.09
N TYR A 201 -16.75 -16.78 -7.22
CA TYR A 201 -17.12 -17.34 -8.52
C TYR A 201 -15.92 -18.01 -9.22
N PRO A 202 -15.23 -18.95 -8.56
CA PRO A 202 -13.96 -19.49 -9.03
C PRO A 202 -14.05 -20.13 -10.42
N VAL A 203 -15.13 -20.85 -10.72
CA VAL A 203 -15.30 -21.51 -12.03
C VAL A 203 -15.43 -20.48 -13.14
N GLN A 204 -16.27 -19.47 -12.96
CA GLN A 204 -16.50 -18.42 -13.94
C GLN A 204 -15.27 -17.52 -14.07
N PHE A 205 -14.57 -17.25 -12.97
CA PHE A 205 -13.32 -16.52 -12.95
C PHE A 205 -12.25 -17.25 -13.76
N MET A 206 -12.01 -18.53 -13.46
CA MET A 206 -10.99 -19.32 -14.16
C MET A 206 -11.34 -19.53 -15.64
N ALA A 207 -12.62 -19.72 -15.98
CA ALA A 207 -13.06 -19.78 -17.37
C ALA A 207 -12.80 -18.46 -18.12
N ALA A 208 -13.05 -17.31 -17.48
CA ALA A 208 -12.73 -16.00 -18.06
C ALA A 208 -11.21 -15.81 -18.24
N LEU A 209 -10.42 -16.19 -17.24
CA LEU A 209 -8.96 -16.10 -17.27
C LEU A 209 -8.36 -16.97 -18.39
N LEU A 210 -8.81 -18.23 -18.50
CA LEU A 210 -8.39 -19.12 -19.59
C LEU A 210 -8.80 -18.60 -20.97
N THR A 211 -9.93 -17.90 -21.06
CA THR A 211 -10.37 -17.29 -22.32
C THR A 211 -9.48 -16.11 -22.72
N GLU A 212 -9.07 -15.28 -21.75
CA GLU A 212 -8.15 -14.16 -21.98
C GLU A 212 -6.76 -14.64 -22.39
N ASP A 213 -6.27 -15.70 -21.74
CA ASP A 213 -4.93 -16.25 -21.97
C ASP A 213 -4.86 -17.32 -23.05
N MET A 214 -5.94 -17.58 -23.79
CA MET A 214 -6.04 -18.67 -24.79
C MET A 214 -4.98 -18.59 -25.89
N GLY A 215 -4.45 -17.39 -26.18
CA GLY A 215 -3.37 -17.17 -27.14
C GLY A 215 -1.96 -17.46 -26.61
N SER A 216 -1.82 -17.75 -25.31
CA SER A 216 -0.53 -18.02 -24.65
C SER A 216 -0.54 -19.40 -23.98
N GLN A 217 0.21 -20.33 -24.57
CA GLN A 217 0.33 -21.69 -24.04
C GLN A 217 0.90 -21.72 -22.62
N ASP A 218 1.94 -20.93 -22.34
CA ASP A 218 2.57 -20.88 -21.01
C ASP A 218 1.60 -20.40 -19.93
N LYS A 219 0.85 -19.31 -20.22
CA LYS A 219 -0.14 -18.79 -19.28
C LYS A 219 -1.33 -19.74 -19.13
N THR A 220 -1.78 -20.37 -20.22
CA THR A 220 -2.85 -21.37 -20.16
C THR A 220 -2.45 -22.56 -19.28
N ILE A 221 -1.23 -23.09 -19.45
CA ILE A 221 -0.71 -24.18 -18.61
C ILE A 221 -0.67 -23.75 -17.14
N LYS A 222 -0.16 -22.55 -16.86
CA LYS A 222 -0.14 -21.98 -15.50
C LYS A 222 -1.54 -21.91 -14.88
N ASN A 223 -2.52 -21.42 -15.64
CA ASN A 223 -3.89 -21.26 -15.16
C ASN A 223 -4.61 -22.60 -14.94
N ILE A 224 -4.28 -23.64 -15.71
CA ILE A 224 -4.83 -25.00 -15.51
C ILE A 224 -4.27 -25.68 -14.25
N ALA A 225 -3.04 -25.32 -13.85
CA ALA A 225 -2.38 -25.91 -12.68
C ALA A 225 -2.82 -25.32 -11.33
N GLU A 226 -3.62 -24.24 -11.35
CA GLU A 226 -4.18 -23.57 -10.17
C GLU A 226 -5.44 -24.27 -9.65
#